data_AF-A0A968UDV9-F1
#
_entry.id   AF-A0A968UDV9-F1
#
_cell.length_a   1.000
_cell.length_b   1.000
_cell.length_c   1.000
_cell.angle_alpha   90.00
_cell.angle_beta   90.00
_cell.angle_gamma   90.00
#
_symmetry.space_group_name_H-M   'P 1'
#
loop_
_entity.id
_entity.type
_entity.pdbx_description
1 polymer ?
#
loop_
_entity_poly.entity_id
_entity_poly.type
_entity_poly.pdbx_seq_one_letter_code
_entity_poly.pdbx_strand_id
1 'polypeptide(L)'
;MALANQGKLPEAITEAQKIQPDRALYDRAQTLMQDWTTTIQIAEDQPILDQAKNLAYIGSLSAAINLASQIAPGRALYDEARSAIALWKAERAYIWSIWEAEGRSTPADSAPNTAESE
;
A
#
# COMPACT_ATOMS: atom_id res chain seq x y z
N MET A 1 20.10 18.17 7.03
CA MET A 1 19.03 19.05 6.48
C MET A 1 17.90 18.17 5.98
N ALA A 2 16.97 17.70 6.83
CA ALA A 2 16.07 16.60 6.44
C ALA A 2 14.59 16.72 6.90
N LEU A 3 14.11 17.87 7.39
CA LEU A 3 12.79 17.92 8.02
C LEU A 3 11.88 19.10 7.60
N ALA A 4 12.21 19.86 6.56
CA ALA A 4 11.45 21.08 6.24
C ALA A 4 10.25 20.90 5.30
N ASN A 5 9.91 19.68 4.85
CA ASN A 5 9.24 19.57 3.54
C ASN A 5 7.96 18.74 3.47
N GLN A 6 7.44 18.13 4.54
CA GLN A 6 6.16 17.38 4.41
C GLN A 6 4.96 18.25 3.97
N GLY A 7 5.00 19.57 4.17
CA GLY A 7 3.98 20.51 3.65
C GLY A 7 4.40 21.34 2.41
N LYS A 8 5.67 21.29 1.99
CA LYS A 8 6.23 22.13 0.91
C LYS A 8 6.73 21.35 -0.30
N LEU A 9 6.74 20.01 -0.26
CA LEU A 9 7.14 19.19 -1.41
C LEU A 9 6.25 19.43 -2.65
N PRO A 10 4.91 19.58 -2.54
CA PRO A 10 4.09 19.89 -3.71
C PRO A 10 4.46 21.24 -4.35
N GLU A 11 4.74 22.25 -3.52
CA GLU A 11 5.19 23.58 -3.95
C GLU A 11 6.58 23.50 -4.60
N ALA A 12 7.49 22.71 -4.02
CA ALA A 12 8.84 22.51 -4.54
C ALA A 12 8.84 21.77 -5.89
N ILE A 13 7.94 20.80 -6.09
CA ILE A 13 7.73 20.14 -7.39
C ILE A 13 7.25 21.16 -8.43
N THR A 14 6.29 22.03 -8.05
CA THR A 14 5.76 23.06 -8.94
C THR A 14 6.82 24.08 -9.37
N GLU A 15 7.73 24.46 -8.46
CA GLU A 15 8.85 25.34 -8.80
C GLU A 15 9.93 24.63 -9.63
N ALA A 16 10.21 23.36 -9.35
CA ALA A 16 11.15 22.56 -10.14
C ALA A 16 10.66 22.33 -11.59
N GLN A 17 9.35 22.22 -11.81
CA GLN A 17 8.75 22.11 -13.15
C GLN A 17 8.96 23.36 -14.01
N LYS A 18 9.22 24.54 -13.41
CA LYS A 18 9.48 25.79 -14.16
C LYS A 18 10.90 25.88 -14.71
N ILE A 19 11.79 24.96 -14.33
CA ILE A 19 13.17 24.95 -14.81
C ILE A 19 13.19 24.48 -16.27
N GLN A 20 13.63 25.36 -17.17
CA GLN A 20 13.71 25.08 -18.60
C GLN A 20 14.70 23.94 -18.92
N PRO A 21 14.41 23.10 -19.92
CA PRO A 21 15.21 21.93 -20.29
C PRO A 21 16.64 22.25 -20.76
N ASP A 22 16.93 23.47 -21.22
CA ASP A 22 18.27 23.89 -21.67
C ASP A 22 19.26 24.24 -20.54
N ARG A 23 18.90 24.00 -19.27
CA ARG A 23 19.75 24.30 -18.11
C ARG A 23 20.42 23.02 -17.60
N ALA A 24 21.71 23.10 -17.29
CA ALA A 24 22.50 22.01 -16.69
C ALA A 24 21.93 21.44 -15.36
N LEU A 25 20.93 22.10 -14.76
CA LEU A 25 20.26 21.68 -13.54
C LEU A 25 18.96 20.90 -13.80
N TYR A 26 18.52 20.78 -15.06
CA TYR A 26 17.28 20.11 -15.44
C TYR A 26 17.26 18.65 -14.97
N ASP A 27 18.32 17.90 -15.26
CA ASP A 27 18.43 16.50 -14.85
C ASP A 27 18.36 16.35 -13.32
N ARG A 28 19.05 17.25 -12.60
CA ARG A 28 19.04 17.27 -11.13
C ARG A 28 17.66 17.62 -10.57
N ALA A 29 16.94 18.55 -11.21
CA ALA A 29 15.60 18.91 -10.82
C ALA A 29 14.61 17.76 -11.07
N GLN A 30 14.75 17.03 -12.17
CA GLN A 30 13.96 15.83 -12.46
C GLN A 30 14.17 14.73 -11.42
N THR A 31 15.41 14.43 -11.05
CA THR A 31 15.70 13.44 -9.98
C THR A 31 15.06 13.84 -8.67
N LEU A 32 15.21 15.10 -8.25
CA LEU A 32 14.60 15.60 -7.01
C LEU A 32 13.07 15.51 -7.03
N MET A 33 12.44 15.79 -8.18
CA MET A 33 10.98 15.63 -8.32
C MET A 33 10.54 14.17 -8.17
N GLN A 34 11.29 13.21 -8.72
CA GLN A 34 11.00 11.78 -8.54
C GLN A 34 11.16 11.34 -7.08
N ASP A 35 12.22 11.78 -6.42
CA ASP A 35 12.47 11.48 -5.00
C ASP A 35 11.37 12.05 -4.10
N TRP A 36 10.95 13.29 -4.35
CA TRP A 36 9.87 13.95 -3.61
C TRP A 36 8.51 13.28 -3.86
N THR A 37 8.22 12.92 -5.10
CA THR A 37 6.99 12.19 -5.46
C THR A 37 6.94 10.85 -4.72
N THR A 38 8.05 10.11 -4.70
CA THR A 38 8.18 8.85 -3.97
C THR A 38 7.95 9.05 -2.48
N THR A 39 8.57 10.08 -1.90
CA THR A 39 8.42 10.40 -0.46
C THR A 39 6.97 10.72 -0.09
N ILE A 40 6.27 11.50 -0.92
CA ILE A 40 4.85 11.82 -0.72
C ILE A 40 4.01 10.54 -0.78
N GLN A 41 4.21 9.71 -1.80
CA GLN A 41 3.47 8.44 -1.95
C GLN A 41 3.67 7.53 -0.74
N ILE A 42 4.90 7.39 -0.25
CA ILE A 42 5.17 6.62 0.97
C ILE A 42 4.39 7.21 2.14
N ALA A 43 4.45 8.53 2.36
CA ALA A 43 3.76 9.16 3.47
C ALA A 43 2.22 9.00 3.41
N GLU A 44 1.65 8.99 2.21
CA GLU A 44 0.21 8.74 1.99
C GLU A 44 -0.18 7.28 2.20
N ASP A 45 0.63 6.36 1.68
CA ASP A 45 0.30 4.93 1.65
C ASP A 45 0.68 4.20 2.95
N GLN A 46 1.69 4.69 3.67
CA GLN A 46 2.17 4.09 4.92
C GLN A 46 1.03 3.86 5.95
N PRO A 47 0.18 4.85 6.27
CA PRO A 47 -0.91 4.62 7.22
C PRO A 47 -1.93 3.58 6.73
N ILE A 48 -2.14 3.46 5.42
CA ILE A 48 -3.02 2.42 4.83
C ILE A 48 -2.41 1.04 5.09
N LEU A 49 -1.12 0.88 4.79
CA LEU A 49 -0.43 -0.39 4.97
C LEU A 49 -0.31 -0.79 6.45
N ASP A 50 -0.05 0.17 7.34
CA ASP A 50 0.04 -0.07 8.78
C ASP A 50 -1.31 -0.47 9.37
N GLN A 51 -2.40 0.19 8.96
CA GLN A 51 -3.75 -0.22 9.36
C GLN A 51 -4.10 -1.61 8.81
N ALA A 52 -3.71 -1.93 7.59
CA ALA A 52 -3.93 -3.25 7.02
C ALA A 52 -3.19 -4.35 7.81
N LYS A 53 -1.94 -4.09 8.20
CA LYS A 53 -1.17 -4.99 9.08
C LYS A 53 -1.83 -5.18 10.44
N ASN A 54 -2.34 -4.10 11.04
CA ASN A 54 -3.06 -4.18 12.32
C ASN A 54 -4.33 -5.02 12.21
N LEU A 55 -5.09 -4.88 11.12
CA LEU A 55 -6.24 -5.75 10.84
C LEU A 55 -5.78 -7.21 10.76
N ALA A 56 -4.76 -7.51 9.95
CA ALA A 56 -4.29 -8.90 9.82
C ALA A 56 -3.87 -9.50 11.16
N TYR A 57 -3.21 -8.70 12.02
CA TYR A 57 -2.77 -9.13 13.35
C TYR A 57 -3.93 -9.53 14.28
N ILE A 58 -5.09 -8.88 14.17
CA ILE A 58 -6.27 -9.21 14.98
C ILE A 58 -7.14 -10.33 14.37
N GLY A 59 -6.72 -10.95 13.28
CA GLY A 59 -7.49 -11.99 12.56
C GLY A 59 -8.33 -11.46 11.39
N SER A 60 -8.37 -10.13 11.24
CA SER A 60 -8.79 -9.24 10.13
C SER A 60 -8.46 -9.57 8.69
N LEU A 61 -8.12 -10.81 8.29
CA LEU A 61 -7.35 -11.06 7.06
C LEU A 61 -8.04 -10.52 5.81
N SER A 62 -9.36 -10.67 5.69
CA SER A 62 -10.11 -10.15 4.54
C SER A 62 -10.14 -8.62 4.53
N ALA A 63 -10.32 -7.98 5.69
CA ALA A 63 -10.27 -6.52 5.82
C ALA A 63 -8.85 -5.97 5.54
N ALA A 64 -7.81 -6.65 6.02
CA ALA A 64 -6.41 -6.33 5.77
C ALA A 64 -6.08 -6.37 4.27
N ILE A 65 -6.48 -7.45 3.58
CA ILE A 65 -6.31 -7.60 2.14
C ILE A 65 -7.01 -6.46 1.40
N ASN A 66 -8.26 -6.16 1.76
CA ASN A 66 -9.03 -5.08 1.13
C ASN A 66 -8.36 -3.71 1.34
N LEU A 67 -7.87 -3.43 2.55
CA LEU A 67 -7.24 -2.15 2.85
C LEU A 67 -5.89 -1.99 2.13
N ALA A 68 -5.02 -3.00 2.18
CA ALA A 68 -3.74 -2.96 1.46
C ALA A 68 -3.93 -2.91 -0.06
N SER A 69 -5.04 -3.46 -0.60
CA SER A 69 -5.34 -3.39 -2.03
C SER A 69 -5.64 -1.99 -2.55
N GLN A 70 -5.87 -1.02 -1.65
CA GLN A 70 -6.04 0.39 -2.01
C GLN A 70 -4.72 1.04 -2.49
N ILE A 71 -3.57 0.45 -2.13
CA ILE A 71 -2.27 0.90 -2.60
C ILE A 71 -2.13 0.50 -4.08
N ALA A 72 -2.20 1.49 -4.96
CA ALA A 72 -2.28 1.28 -6.39
C ALA A 72 -0.93 0.82 -7.00
N PRO A 73 -0.96 0.06 -8.12
CA PRO A 73 0.24 -0.27 -8.88
C PRO A 73 1.03 0.98 -9.28
N GLY A 74 2.36 0.91 -9.16
CA GLY A 74 3.26 2.03 -9.50
C GLY A 74 3.48 3.04 -8.37
N ARG A 75 2.84 2.86 -7.20
CA ARG A 75 3.21 3.60 -5.99
C ARG A 75 4.40 2.94 -5.29
N ALA A 76 5.13 3.75 -4.53
CA ALA A 76 6.32 3.33 -3.80
C ALA A 76 6.10 2.11 -2.86
N LEU A 77 4.94 2.01 -2.19
CA LEU A 77 4.65 0.91 -1.27
C LEU A 77 3.89 -0.27 -1.90
N TYR A 78 3.68 -0.26 -3.22
CA TYR A 78 2.88 -1.28 -3.90
C TYR A 78 3.45 -2.69 -3.74
N ASP A 79 4.77 -2.86 -3.88
CA ASP A 79 5.41 -4.18 -3.79
C ASP A 79 5.32 -4.75 -2.37
N GLU A 80 5.42 -3.89 -1.35
CA GLU A 80 5.23 -4.28 0.05
C GLU A 80 3.77 -4.67 0.32
N ALA A 81 2.82 -3.86 -0.14
CA ALA A 81 1.39 -4.13 -0.03
C ALA A 81 1.01 -5.46 -0.70
N ARG A 82 1.53 -5.71 -1.91
CA ARG A 82 1.30 -6.95 -2.66
C ARG A 82 1.85 -8.17 -1.93
N SER A 83 3.05 -8.06 -1.36
CA SER A 83 3.68 -9.13 -0.59
C SER A 83 2.87 -9.46 0.67
N ALA A 84 2.40 -8.44 1.38
CA ALA A 84 1.53 -8.60 2.55
C ALA A 84 0.19 -9.25 2.18
N ILE A 85 -0.45 -8.79 1.09
CA ILE A 85 -1.69 -9.40 0.57
C ILE A 85 -1.49 -10.87 0.23
N ALA A 86 -0.38 -11.23 -0.43
CA ALA A 86 -0.09 -12.62 -0.79
C ALA A 86 0.04 -13.50 0.47
N LEU A 87 0.74 -13.00 1.49
CA LEU A 87 0.88 -13.68 2.77
C LEU A 87 -0.48 -13.91 3.45
N TRP A 88 -1.31 -12.88 3.58
CA TRP A 88 -2.62 -13.01 4.23
C TRP A 88 -3.60 -13.89 3.45
N LYS A 89 -3.51 -13.90 2.11
CA LYS A 89 -4.29 -14.83 1.28
C LYS A 89 -3.89 -16.28 1.55
N ALA A 90 -2.58 -16.55 1.65
CA ALA A 90 -2.07 -17.88 1.96
C ALA A 90 -2.48 -18.32 3.38
N GLU A 91 -2.33 -17.43 4.37
CA GLU A 91 -2.74 -17.69 5.75
C GLU A 91 -4.25 -17.99 5.84
N ARG A 92 -5.08 -17.16 5.20
CA ARG A 92 -6.53 -17.37 5.15
C ARG A 92 -6.91 -18.71 4.50
N ALA A 93 -6.24 -19.08 3.42
CA ALA A 93 -6.44 -20.35 2.74
C ALA A 93 -5.99 -21.55 3.59
N TYR A 94 -4.88 -21.40 4.32
CA TYR A 94 -4.39 -22.40 5.26
C TYR A 94 -5.36 -22.61 6.42
N ILE A 95 -5.84 -21.52 7.02
CA ILE A 95 -6.88 -21.59 8.05
C ILE A 95 -8.09 -22.35 7.52
N TRP A 96 -8.58 -22.01 6.32
CA TRP A 96 -9.72 -22.69 5.70
C TRP A 96 -9.52 -24.20 5.50
N SER A 97 -8.34 -24.63 5.03
CA SER A 97 -8.08 -26.05 4.79
C SER A 97 -8.11 -26.89 6.07
N ILE A 98 -7.71 -26.30 7.21
CA ILE A 98 -7.82 -26.97 8.52
C ILE A 98 -9.28 -27.18 8.90
N TRP A 99 -10.18 -26.21 8.68
CA TRP A 99 -11.60 -26.34 9.04
C TRP A 99 -12.37 -27.28 8.12
N GLU A 100 -12.06 -27.28 6.82
CA GLU A 100 -12.64 -28.21 5.85
C GLU A 100 -12.33 -29.67 6.23
N ALA A 101 -11.09 -29.95 6.66
CA ALA A 101 -10.69 -31.25 7.16
C ALA A 101 -11.43 -31.67 8.44
N GLU A 102 -11.82 -30.71 9.29
CA GLU A 102 -12.53 -30.94 10.54
C GLU A 102 -14.07 -30.99 10.40
N GLY A 103 -14.62 -30.71 9.21
CA GLY A 103 -16.08 -30.65 8.98
C GLY A 103 -16.78 -29.52 9.74
N ARG A 104 -16.05 -28.45 10.10
CA ARG A 104 -16.56 -27.30 10.86
C ARG A 104 -16.87 -26.11 9.94
N SER A 105 -17.85 -25.30 10.34
CA SER A 105 -18.17 -24.03 9.66
C SER A 105 -16.99 -23.04 9.72
N THR A 106 -16.77 -22.29 8.65
CA THR A 106 -15.61 -21.40 8.46
C THR A 106 -15.54 -20.25 9.48
N PRO A 107 -14.33 -19.79 9.87
CA PRO A 107 -14.19 -18.62 10.74
C PRO A 107 -14.69 -17.35 10.05
N ALA A 108 -15.41 -16.51 10.82
CA ALA A 108 -16.20 -15.38 10.35
C ALA A 108 -15.43 -14.31 9.52
N ASP A 109 -14.11 -14.23 9.68
CA ASP A 109 -13.25 -13.25 8.97
C ASP A 109 -12.60 -13.81 7.69
N SER A 110 -12.61 -15.14 7.55
CA SER A 110 -11.84 -15.85 6.52
C SER A 110 -12.65 -16.25 5.30
N ALA A 111 -13.97 -16.06 5.33
CA ALA A 111 -14.78 -16.28 4.15
C ALA A 111 -14.35 -15.31 3.05
N PRO A 112 -13.97 -15.78 1.84
CA PRO A 112 -13.94 -14.87 0.70
C PRO A 112 -15.34 -14.26 0.61
N ASN A 113 -15.42 -12.95 0.44
CA ASN A 113 -16.67 -12.22 0.23
C ASN A 113 -17.31 -12.75 -1.08
N THR A 114 -17.88 -13.94 -0.99
CA THR A 114 -18.60 -14.63 -2.03
C THR A 114 -19.98 -14.04 -1.90
N ALA A 115 -20.38 -13.31 -2.91
CA ALA A 115 -21.75 -12.90 -3.09
C ALA A 115 -22.64 -14.15 -2.98
N GLU A 116 -23.24 -14.37 -1.81
CA GLU A 116 -24.49 -15.13 -1.71
C GLU A 116 -25.60 -14.18 -2.17
N SER A 117 -25.67 -14.05 -3.49
CA SER A 117 -26.90 -13.70 -4.20
C SER A 117 -27.17 -14.90 -5.09
N GLU A 118 -27.98 -15.85 -4.62
CA GLU A 118 -28.98 -16.61 -5.40
C GLU A 118 -29.70 -17.65 -4.52
#